data_AF-A0A7C2YFL0-F1
#
_entry.id   AF-A0A7C2YFL0-F1
#
_cell.length_a   1.000
_cell.length_b   1.000
_cell.length_c   1.000
_cell.angle_alpha   90.00
_cell.angle_beta   90.00
_cell.angle_gamma   90.00
#
_symmetry.space_group_name_H-M   'P 1'
#
loop_
_entity.id
_entity.type
_entity.pdbx_description
1 polymer ?
#
loop_
_entity_poly.entity_id
_entity_poly.type
_entity_poly.pdbx_seq_one_letter_code
_entity_poly.pdbx_strand_id
1 'polypeptide(L)'
;MSIINSQDVSHMKAFPASQRARIMREIMTRSPVAERHYEGNTHFVKTILKLRADGLRLIDLQPFETAFASVWYKKNATLLGKSKSDVAAMVVWEGSEREQDVTTLRVWRI
;
A
#
# COMPACT_ATOMS: atom_id res chain seq x y z
N MET A 1 -17.18 -5.88 -9.04
CA MET A 1 -15.93 -6.29 -8.37
C MET A 1 -15.50 -5.17 -7.44
N SER A 2 -15.27 -5.45 -6.15
CA SER A 2 -14.68 -4.47 -5.22
C SER A 2 -13.19 -4.31 -5.52
N ILE A 3 -12.66 -3.08 -5.44
CA ILE A 3 -11.25 -2.75 -5.69
C ILE A 3 -10.31 -3.57 -4.80
N ILE A 4 -10.72 -3.71 -3.53
CA ILE A 4 -10.18 -4.67 -2.57
C ILE A 4 -11.05 -5.92 -2.61
N ASN A 5 -10.46 -7.07 -2.94
CA ASN A 5 -11.18 -8.33 -3.12
C ASN A 5 -11.04 -9.27 -1.90
N SER A 6 -11.74 -10.41 -1.93
CA SER A 6 -11.73 -11.39 -0.83
C SER A 6 -10.34 -11.97 -0.55
N GLN A 7 -9.49 -12.10 -1.56
CA GLN A 7 -8.12 -12.57 -1.41
C GLN A 7 -7.25 -11.54 -0.68
N ASP A 8 -7.41 -10.24 -0.96
CA ASP A 8 -6.71 -9.18 -0.24
C ASP A 8 -7.12 -9.17 1.23
N VAL A 9 -8.42 -9.27 1.51
CA VAL A 9 -8.96 -9.32 2.87
C VAL A 9 -8.46 -10.56 3.62
N SER A 10 -8.43 -11.72 2.96
CA SER A 10 -7.90 -12.96 3.54
C SER A 10 -6.43 -12.82 3.92
N HIS A 11 -5.60 -12.25 3.04
CA HIS A 11 -4.19 -11.99 3.33
C HIS A 11 -4.02 -11.03 4.51
N MET A 12 -4.74 -9.91 4.50
CA MET A 12 -4.67 -8.91 5.56
C MET A 12 -5.01 -9.51 6.92
N LYS A 13 -6.06 -10.36 6.99
CA LYS A 13 -6.47 -11.06 8.22
C LYS A 13 -5.44 -12.10 8.68
N ALA A 14 -4.81 -12.81 7.74
CA ALA A 14 -3.79 -13.81 8.04
C ALA A 14 -2.41 -13.20 8.31
N PHE A 15 -2.19 -11.92 8.03
CA PHE A 15 -0.89 -11.30 8.15
C PHE A 15 -0.47 -11.18 9.63
N PRO A 16 0.76 -11.61 10.01
CA PRO A 16 1.17 -11.63 11.41
C PRO A 16 1.14 -10.25 12.06
N ALA A 17 0.45 -10.13 13.20
CA ALA A 17 0.26 -8.86 13.90
C ALA A 17 1.60 -8.19 14.30
N SER A 18 2.58 -8.97 14.75
CA SER A 18 3.91 -8.47 15.11
C SER A 18 4.66 -7.91 13.90
N GLN A 19 4.54 -8.54 12.74
CA GLN A 19 5.15 -8.08 11.50
C GLN A 19 4.46 -6.81 10.99
N ARG A 20 3.13 -6.74 11.06
CA ARG A 20 2.36 -5.53 10.74
C ARG A 20 2.82 -4.35 11.61
N ALA A 21 2.88 -4.55 12.93
CA ALA A 21 3.31 -3.51 13.86
C ALA A 21 4.74 -3.01 13.56
N ARG A 22 5.66 -3.92 13.20
CA ARG A 22 7.01 -3.54 12.76
C ARG A 22 6.97 -2.67 11.51
N ILE A 23 6.23 -3.08 10.47
CA ILE A 23 6.14 -2.34 9.20
C ILE A 23 5.51 -0.96 9.41
N MET A 24 4.42 -0.88 10.18
CA MET A 24 3.78 0.40 10.49
C MET A 24 4.71 1.33 11.24
N ARG A 25 5.51 0.82 12.19
CA ARG A 25 6.53 1.61 12.87
C ARG A 25 7.54 2.21 11.88
N GLU A 26 8.04 1.41 10.94
CA GLU A 26 8.99 1.89 9.93
C GLU A 26 8.38 2.96 9.02
N ILE A 27 7.10 2.81 8.63
CA ILE A 27 6.36 3.82 7.87
C ILE A 27 6.22 5.13 8.66
N MET A 28 5.96 5.05 9.96
CA MET A 28 5.79 6.23 10.82
C MET A 28 7.09 6.94 11.17
N THR A 29 8.23 6.23 11.21
CA THR A 29 9.51 6.78 11.67
C THR A 29 10.46 7.16 10.55
N ARG A 30 10.23 6.70 9.32
CA ARG A 30 11.10 6.97 8.16
C ARG A 30 10.36 7.66 7.04
N SER A 31 11.05 8.55 6.33
CA SER A 31 10.56 9.12 5.08
C SER A 31 10.47 8.06 3.98
N PRO A 32 9.48 8.14 3.09
CA PRO A 32 9.41 7.25 1.94
C PRO A 32 10.61 7.48 1.01
N VAL A 33 11.08 6.41 0.37
CA VAL A 33 12.12 6.49 -0.67
C VAL A 33 11.56 6.99 -2.01
N ALA A 34 10.24 6.97 -2.16
CA ALA A 34 9.53 7.54 -3.31
C ALA A 34 8.11 7.97 -2.93
N GLU A 35 7.67 9.09 -3.49
CA GLU A 35 6.31 9.62 -3.38
C GLU A 35 5.82 10.05 -4.77
N ARG A 36 4.56 9.76 -5.06
CA ARG A 36 3.88 10.12 -6.31
C ARG A 36 2.46 10.54 -6.02
N HIS A 37 2.03 11.63 -6.65
CA HIS A 37 0.65 12.11 -6.63
C HIS A 37 0.07 11.93 -8.03
N TYR A 38 -1.15 11.43 -8.08
CA TYR A 38 -1.89 11.28 -9.33
C TYR A 38 -3.25 11.92 -9.18
N GLU A 39 -3.56 12.85 -10.07
CA GLU A 39 -4.84 13.53 -10.15
C GLU A 39 -5.79 12.76 -11.09
N GLY A 40 -7.03 12.60 -10.67
CA GLY A 40 -8.09 11.96 -11.44
C GLY A 40 -8.59 10.64 -10.84
N ASN A 41 -9.86 10.36 -11.12
CA ASN A 41 -10.65 9.29 -10.48
C ASN A 41 -10.25 7.84 -10.83
N THR A 42 -9.38 7.62 -11.81
CA THR A 42 -8.97 6.25 -12.21
C THR A 42 -7.67 5.78 -11.56
N HIS A 43 -6.89 6.70 -10.98
CA HIS A 43 -5.53 6.39 -10.52
C HIS A 43 -5.50 5.48 -9.31
N PHE A 44 -6.50 5.58 -8.43
CA PHE A 44 -6.61 4.71 -7.28
C PHE A 44 -6.70 3.24 -7.69
N VAL A 45 -7.67 2.89 -8.55
CA VAL A 45 -7.85 1.51 -9.03
C VAL A 45 -6.60 1.01 -9.74
N LYS A 46 -6.04 1.82 -10.65
CA LYS A 46 -4.82 1.45 -11.40
C LYS A 46 -3.63 1.19 -10.47
N THR A 47 -3.48 1.99 -9.42
CA THR A 47 -2.40 1.83 -8.43
C THR A 47 -2.55 0.52 -7.68
N ILE A 48 -3.74 0.20 -7.18
CA ILE A 48 -4.00 -1.07 -6.49
C ILE A 48 -3.73 -2.29 -7.39
N LEU A 49 -4.19 -2.23 -8.65
CA LEU A 49 -3.92 -3.30 -9.63
C LEU A 49 -2.43 -3.49 -9.89
N LYS A 50 -1.67 -2.39 -9.99
CA LYS A 50 -0.22 -2.43 -10.18
C LYS A 50 0.50 -3.03 -8.98
N LEU A 51 0.16 -2.64 -7.75
CA LEU A 51 0.76 -3.21 -6.54
C LEU A 51 0.53 -4.73 -6.47
N ARG A 52 -0.68 -5.18 -6.83
CA ARG A 52 -0.99 -6.62 -6.90
C ARG A 52 -0.16 -7.33 -7.97
N ALA A 53 -0.05 -6.75 -9.17
CA ALA A 53 0.78 -7.30 -10.26
C ALA A 53 2.27 -7.37 -9.87
N ASP A 54 2.76 -6.40 -9.09
CA ASP A 54 4.12 -6.36 -8.56
C ASP A 54 4.33 -7.36 -7.37
N GLY A 55 3.28 -8.06 -6.95
CA GLY A 55 3.29 -9.09 -5.92
C GLY A 55 3.23 -8.56 -4.49
N LEU A 56 2.88 -7.29 -4.29
CA LEU A 56 2.58 -6.77 -2.96
C LEU A 56 1.21 -7.28 -2.52
N ARG A 57 1.07 -7.51 -1.20
CA ARG A 57 -0.16 -8.00 -0.58
C ARG A 57 -0.66 -7.01 0.44
N LEU A 58 -1.97 -6.84 0.53
CA LEU A 58 -2.61 -5.97 1.51
C LEU A 58 -2.31 -6.45 2.93
N ILE A 59 -1.89 -5.55 3.81
CA ILE A 59 -1.61 -5.85 5.22
C ILE A 59 -2.37 -4.94 6.21
N ASP A 60 -2.86 -3.80 5.73
CA ASP A 60 -3.68 -2.88 6.52
C ASP A 60 -4.62 -2.08 5.63
N LEU A 61 -5.80 -1.77 6.15
CA LEU A 61 -6.85 -1.03 5.46
C LEU A 61 -7.54 -0.08 6.43
N GLN A 62 -7.55 1.21 6.09
CA GLN A 62 -8.12 2.27 6.92
C GLN A 62 -9.13 3.06 6.10
N PRO A 63 -10.44 2.77 6.24
CA PRO A 63 -11.48 3.60 5.67
C PRO A 63 -11.65 4.88 6.49
N PHE A 64 -11.76 6.02 5.82
CA PHE A 64 -12.21 7.30 6.37
C PHE A 64 -13.48 7.74 5.64
N GLU A 65 -14.14 8.79 6.12
CA GLU A 65 -15.42 9.26 5.57
C GLU A 65 -15.32 9.66 4.09
N THR A 66 -14.27 10.40 3.73
CA THR A 66 -14.01 10.90 2.36
C THR A 66 -12.66 10.45 1.80
N ALA A 67 -11.96 9.60 2.53
CA ALA A 67 -10.62 9.15 2.16
C ALA A 67 -10.44 7.67 2.46
N PHE A 68 -9.43 7.08 1.85
CA PHE A 68 -9.11 5.68 1.99
C PHE A 68 -7.60 5.53 2.05
N ALA A 69 -7.09 4.81 3.04
CA ALA A 69 -5.68 4.42 3.09
C ALA A 69 -5.54 2.89 3.09
N SER A 70 -4.56 2.39 2.35
CA SER A 70 -4.19 0.98 2.36
C SER A 70 -2.68 0.81 2.39
N VAL A 71 -2.22 -0.19 3.14
CA VAL A 71 -0.80 -0.53 3.25
C VAL A 71 -0.58 -1.91 2.64
N TRP A 72 0.41 -1.97 1.76
CA TRP A 72 0.78 -3.13 0.97
C TRP A 72 2.22 -3.49 1.26
N TYR A 73 2.52 -4.79 1.32
CA TYR A 73 3.86 -5.26 1.65
C TYR A 73 4.28 -6.44 0.77
N LYS A 74 5.56 -6.44 0.42
CA LYS A 74 6.24 -7.54 -0.26
C LYS A 74 7.54 -7.83 0.47
N LYS A 75 7.64 -9.05 0.99
CA LYS A 75 8.90 -9.61 1.43
C LYS A 75 9.76 -9.91 0.21
N ASN A 76 10.97 -9.37 0.17
CA ASN A 76 11.91 -9.73 -0.90
C ASN A 76 12.75 -10.92 -0.44
N ALA A 77 12.86 -11.93 -1.31
CA ALA A 77 13.73 -13.07 -1.06
C ALA A 77 15.19 -12.70 -1.36
N THR A 78 16.10 -13.11 -0.49
CA THR A 78 17.53 -13.17 -0.79
C THR A 78 17.76 -14.26 -1.84
N LEU A 79 18.14 -13.86 -3.06
CA LEU A 79 18.72 -14.76 -4.04
C LEU A 79 20.20 -14.39 -4.20
N LEU A 80 21.10 -15.37 -4.04
CA LEU A 80 22.54 -15.23 -4.28
C LEU A 80 23.26 -14.20 -3.39
N GLY A 81 22.94 -14.15 -2.10
CA GLY A 81 23.72 -13.38 -1.11
C GLY A 81 23.56 -11.86 -1.14
N LYS A 82 22.80 -11.29 -2.08
CA LYS A 82 22.39 -9.87 -2.05
C LYS A 82 21.03 -9.73 -1.39
N SER A 83 21.02 -9.17 -0.18
CA SER A 83 19.80 -8.73 0.50
C SER A 83 19.10 -7.67 -0.35
N LYS A 84 17.89 -7.99 -0.85
CA LYS A 84 16.95 -6.97 -1.32
C LYS A 84 16.07 -6.62 -0.12
N SER A 85 16.07 -5.34 0.27
CA SER A 85 15.17 -4.83 1.31
C SER A 85 13.72 -5.18 1.01
N ASP A 86 12.93 -5.43 2.04
CA ASP A 86 11.50 -5.59 1.88
C ASP A 86 10.88 -4.28 1.38
N VAL A 87 9.70 -4.35 0.79
CA VAL A 87 9.00 -3.18 0.27
C VAL A 87 7.68 -3.03 0.99
N ALA A 88 7.43 -1.82 1.50
CA ALA A 88 6.09 -1.38 1.88
C ALA A 88 5.63 -0.23 0.98
N ALA A 89 4.35 -0.21 0.66
CA ALA A 89 3.71 0.84 -0.10
C ALA A 89 2.42 1.27 0.60
N MET A 90 2.20 2.57 0.70
CA MET A 90 0.95 3.14 1.20
C MET A 90 0.25 3.86 0.05
N VAL A 91 -1.01 3.52 -0.17
CA VAL A 91 -1.89 4.22 -1.11
C VAL A 91 -2.90 4.98 -0.29
N VAL A 92 -2.94 6.29 -0.47
CA VAL A 92 -3.98 7.17 0.06
C VAL A 92 -4.79 7.68 -1.12
N TRP A 93 -6.11 7.53 -1.06
CA TRP A 93 -7.05 8.15 -1.98
C TRP A 93 -7.90 9.14 -1.20
N GLU A 94 -7.99 10.36 -1.70
CA GLU A 94 -8.78 11.44 -1.13
C GLU A 94 -9.81 11.83 -2.19
N GLY A 95 -11.08 11.56 -1.90
CA GLY A 95 -12.20 11.99 -2.74
C GLY A 95 -12.50 13.46 -2.47
N SER A 96 -12.72 14.22 -3.54
CA SER A 96 -13.14 15.63 -3.45
C SER A 96 -14.47 15.83 -4.16
N GLU A 97 -15.42 16.49 -3.50
CA GLU A 97 -16.71 16.84 -4.13
C GLU A 97 -16.58 17.98 -5.17
N ARG A 98 -15.47 18.74 -5.14
CA ARG A 98 -15.27 19.96 -5.94
C ARG A 98 -14.06 19.91 -6.86
N GLU A 99 -13.11 19.02 -6.60
CA GLU A 99 -11.86 18.87 -7.34
C GLU A 99 -11.71 17.45 -7.89
N GLN A 100 -10.62 17.19 -8.62
CA GLN A 100 -10.30 15.83 -9.03
C GLN A 100 -9.81 15.01 -7.83
N ASP A 101 -10.24 13.76 -7.74
CA ASP A 101 -9.70 12.80 -6.79
C ASP A 101 -8.17 12.76 -6.84
N VAL A 102 -7.53 12.68 -5.68
CA VAL A 102 -6.08 12.55 -5.57
C VAL A 102 -5.72 11.16 -5.06
N THR A 103 -4.82 10.49 -5.77
CA THR A 103 -4.18 9.25 -5.29
C THR A 103 -2.72 9.53 -4.98
N THR A 104 -2.33 9.39 -3.72
CA THR A 104 -0.95 9.48 -3.26
C THR A 104 -0.39 8.07 -3.02
N LEU A 105 0.71 7.75 -3.69
CA LEU A 105 1.49 6.52 -3.47
C LEU A 105 2.82 6.86 -2.82
N ARG A 106 3.07 6.29 -1.64
CA ARG A 106 4.36 6.36 -0.93
C ARG A 106 4.98 4.97 -0.83
N VAL A 107 6.30 4.88 -0.98
CA VAL A 107 7.04 3.60 -0.98
C VAL A 107 8.22 3.67 -0.02
N TRP A 108 8.43 2.61 0.76
CA TRP A 108 9.55 2.42 1.69
C TRP A 108 10.33 1.16 1.34
N ARG A 109 11.64 1.20 1.64
CA ARG A 109 12.50 0.02 1.73
C ARG A 109 12.72 -0.30 3.21
N ILE A 110 12.27 -1.47 3.65
CA ILE A 110 12.29 -1.95 5.04
C ILE A 110 13.34 -3.03 5.22
#